data_AF-A0AAV8YU42-F1
#
_entry.id   AF-A0AAV8YU42-F1
#
_cell.length_a   1.000
_cell.length_b   1.000
_cell.length_c   1.000
_cell.angle_alpha   90.00
_cell.angle_beta   90.00
_cell.angle_gamma   90.00
#
_symmetry.space_group_name_H-M   'P 1'
#
loop_
_entity.id
_entity.type
_entity.pdbx_description
1 polymer ?
#
loop_
_entity_poly.entity_id
_entity_poly.type
_entity_poly.pdbx_seq_one_letter_code
_entity_poly.pdbx_strand_id
1 'polypeptide(L)'
;MVCKLAILLCGFFIFANVHGLNSDIDGPSVRNDAEKLLKELEEAVDKAMAQAQQALDDAAIKVNETAASIQASAVSEMQSTEQNLQEEIDALKKKAADAGVNIDECLEGNEDQLVNLPNTLSDDMIHCVSDRIIEGIKYAQDALNKVQEIVNEVENIRQEIKDCGSGLKAVKCLAKLAIKIEEDVTSLPTKIEADVAATVLLITQLEDRIKECASSKVDECESQGEKIVENVSVCVATKIIT
;
A
#
# COMPACT_ATOMS: atom_id res chain seq x y z
N MET A 1 3.12 -5.34 -15.85
CA MET A 1 2.31 -5.75 -17.01
C MET A 1 1.17 -4.75 -17.14
N VAL A 2 1.45 -3.69 -17.88
CA VAL A 2 0.49 -2.63 -18.26
C VAL A 2 0.30 -2.80 -19.77
N CYS A 3 -0.88 -2.45 -20.30
CA CYS A 3 -1.37 -2.67 -21.66
C CYS A 3 -2.10 -3.99 -21.92
N LYS A 4 -3.42 -3.96 -21.72
CA LYS A 4 -4.43 -4.46 -22.66
C LYS A 4 -5.84 -4.09 -22.16
N LEU A 5 -6.13 -2.80 -22.06
CA LEU A 5 -7.52 -2.31 -22.00
C LEU A 5 -7.74 -1.17 -22.99
N ALA A 6 -7.13 -1.31 -24.18
CA ALA A 6 -7.73 -0.79 -25.39
C ALA A 6 -8.54 -1.95 -25.98
N ILE A 7 -9.72 -1.66 -26.54
CA ILE A 7 -10.74 -2.58 -27.10
C ILE A 7 -11.93 -2.78 -26.13
N LEU A 8 -12.83 -1.80 -26.06
CA LEU A 8 -14.30 -2.01 -26.13
C LEU A 8 -15.15 -0.70 -26.08
N LEU A 9 -14.65 0.44 -26.56
CA LEU A 9 -15.45 1.67 -26.72
C LEU A 9 -15.51 2.15 -28.19
N CYS A 10 -15.84 1.24 -29.12
CA CYS A 10 -16.17 1.58 -30.51
C CYS A 10 -17.58 1.13 -30.92
N GLY A 11 -18.52 0.98 -29.97
CA GLY A 11 -19.79 0.30 -30.22
C GLY A 11 -21.07 1.14 -30.33
N PHE A 12 -21.11 2.38 -29.83
CA PHE A 12 -22.38 3.14 -29.76
C PHE A 12 -22.22 4.62 -30.10
N PHE A 13 -21.70 4.91 -31.30
CA PHE A 13 -22.04 6.15 -32.02
C PHE A 13 -22.94 5.79 -33.21
N ILE A 14 -24.16 5.32 -32.91
CA ILE A 14 -25.26 5.39 -33.85
C ILE A 14 -26.35 6.12 -33.09
N PHE A 15 -26.52 7.42 -33.35
CA PHE A 15 -27.80 8.15 -33.46
C PHE A 15 -27.53 9.66 -33.62
N ALA A 16 -26.84 10.06 -34.70
CA ALA A 16 -26.96 11.41 -35.23
C ALA A 16 -27.85 11.36 -36.48
N ASN A 17 -29.14 11.14 -36.26
CA ASN A 17 -30.19 11.45 -37.23
C ASN A 17 -31.48 11.83 -36.48
N VAL A 18 -31.42 12.94 -35.74
CA VAL A 18 -32.63 13.66 -35.30
C VAL A 18 -32.95 14.70 -36.37
N HIS A 19 -33.57 14.25 -37.45
CA HIS A 19 -34.34 15.11 -38.36
C HIS A 19 -35.82 14.84 -38.08
N GLY A 20 -36.49 15.79 -37.40
CA GLY A 20 -37.95 15.81 -37.26
C GLY A 20 -38.47 15.87 -35.81
N LEU A 21 -38.24 16.98 -35.10
CA LEU A 21 -38.99 17.29 -33.87
C LEU A 21 -40.35 17.90 -34.24
N ASN A 22 -41.34 17.04 -34.50
CA ASN A 22 -42.76 17.40 -34.36
C ASN A 22 -43.16 17.29 -32.88
N SER A 23 -44.09 18.14 -32.47
CA SER A 23 -44.24 18.77 -31.14
C SER A 23 -44.78 17.93 -29.96
N ASP A 24 -44.72 16.61 -30.00
CA ASP A 24 -45.22 15.78 -28.89
C ASP A 24 -44.06 15.19 -28.08
N ILE A 25 -43.29 16.05 -27.42
CA ILE A 25 -42.34 15.62 -26.39
C ILE A 25 -43.15 15.29 -25.14
N ASP A 26 -43.45 14.00 -24.98
CA ASP A 26 -44.11 13.47 -23.80
C ASP A 26 -43.14 13.51 -22.61
N GLY A 27 -43.35 14.43 -21.67
CA GLY A 27 -42.48 14.62 -20.49
C GLY A 27 -42.11 13.34 -19.69
N PRO A 28 -42.96 12.29 -19.61
CA PRO A 28 -42.62 10.99 -19.03
C PRO A 28 -41.47 10.27 -19.72
N SER A 29 -41.29 10.38 -21.05
CA SER A 29 -40.22 9.64 -21.76
C SER A 29 -38.84 10.16 -21.38
N VAL A 30 -38.66 11.48 -21.34
CA VAL A 30 -37.38 12.13 -21.00
C VAL A 30 -36.96 11.85 -19.56
N ARG A 31 -37.92 11.75 -18.62
CA ARG A 31 -37.63 11.33 -17.25
C ARG A 31 -37.17 9.88 -17.19
N ASN A 32 -37.88 8.98 -17.85
CA ASN A 32 -37.50 7.56 -17.90
C ASN A 32 -36.10 7.37 -18.50
N ASP A 33 -35.76 8.15 -19.53
CA ASP A 33 -34.41 8.11 -20.14
C ASP A 33 -33.33 8.59 -19.16
N ALA A 34 -33.56 9.71 -18.44
CA ALA A 34 -32.63 10.20 -17.42
C ALA A 34 -32.47 9.23 -16.24
N GLU A 35 -33.56 8.60 -15.78
CA GLU A 35 -33.51 7.57 -14.73
C GLU A 35 -32.77 6.31 -15.19
N LYS A 36 -32.93 5.92 -16.46
CA LYS A 36 -32.19 4.81 -17.06
C LYS A 36 -30.69 5.12 -17.14
N LEU A 37 -30.33 6.31 -17.62
CA LEU A 37 -28.93 6.76 -17.65
C LEU A 37 -28.33 6.81 -16.25
N LEU A 38 -29.09 7.32 -15.26
CA LEU A 38 -28.62 7.33 -13.87
C LEU A 38 -28.36 5.90 -13.36
N LYS A 39 -29.23 4.95 -13.70
CA LYS A 39 -29.01 3.54 -13.34
C LYS A 39 -27.75 2.98 -14.01
N GLU A 40 -27.51 3.30 -15.27
CA GLU A 40 -26.28 2.90 -15.99
C GLU A 40 -25.03 3.52 -15.32
N LEU A 41 -25.12 4.77 -14.85
CA LEU A 41 -24.06 5.43 -14.08
C LEU A 41 -23.82 4.72 -12.73
N GLU A 42 -24.88 4.43 -11.99
CA GLU A 42 -24.81 3.71 -10.71
C GLU A 42 -24.14 2.35 -10.88
N GLU A 43 -24.56 1.56 -11.89
CA GLU A 43 -23.95 0.26 -12.20
C GLU A 43 -22.46 0.38 -12.60
N ALA A 44 -22.10 1.42 -13.35
CA ALA A 44 -20.71 1.67 -13.76
C ALA A 44 -19.82 2.07 -12.58
N VAL A 45 -20.31 2.94 -11.70
CA VAL A 45 -19.62 3.36 -10.47
C VAL A 45 -19.46 2.18 -9.52
N ASP A 46 -20.53 1.43 -9.23
CA ASP A 46 -20.49 0.26 -8.35
C ASP A 46 -19.46 -0.78 -8.82
N LYS A 47 -19.41 -1.03 -10.13
CA LYS A 47 -18.41 -1.91 -10.72
C LYS A 47 -16.98 -1.38 -10.52
N ALA A 48 -16.75 -0.10 -10.81
CA ALA A 48 -15.45 0.54 -10.62
C ALA A 48 -15.02 0.51 -9.15
N MET A 49 -15.95 0.71 -8.21
CA MET A 49 -15.72 0.59 -6.77
C MET A 49 -15.33 -0.83 -6.35
N ALA A 50 -16.01 -1.85 -6.86
CA ALA A 50 -15.66 -3.24 -6.55
C ALA A 50 -14.24 -3.57 -7.04
N GLN A 51 -13.88 -3.11 -8.25
CA GLN A 51 -12.53 -3.26 -8.79
C GLN A 51 -11.50 -2.46 -8.00
N ALA A 52 -11.85 -1.25 -7.55
CA ALA A 52 -11.03 -0.41 -6.71
C ALA A 52 -10.67 -1.10 -5.39
N GLN A 53 -11.69 -1.60 -4.69
CA GLN A 53 -11.53 -2.32 -3.43
C GLN A 53 -10.64 -3.55 -3.61
N GLN A 54 -10.89 -4.36 -4.64
CA GLN A 54 -10.08 -5.52 -4.95
C GLN A 54 -8.61 -5.15 -5.20
N ALA A 55 -8.34 -4.11 -6.00
CA ALA A 55 -6.98 -3.69 -6.29
C ALA A 55 -6.22 -3.17 -5.05
N LEU A 56 -6.92 -2.46 -4.15
CA LEU A 56 -6.35 -2.00 -2.89
C LEU A 56 -6.08 -3.18 -1.94
N ASP A 57 -7.00 -4.15 -1.86
CA ASP A 57 -6.83 -5.36 -1.04
C ASP A 57 -5.66 -6.21 -1.55
N ASP A 58 -5.56 -6.43 -2.86
CA ASP A 58 -4.45 -7.15 -3.49
C ASP A 58 -3.11 -6.45 -3.22
N ALA A 59 -3.07 -5.12 -3.29
CA ALA A 59 -1.88 -4.34 -2.99
C ALA A 59 -1.49 -4.46 -1.50
N ALA A 60 -2.46 -4.42 -0.59
CA ALA A 60 -2.24 -4.58 0.84
C ALA A 60 -1.74 -5.98 1.21
N ILE A 61 -2.32 -7.03 0.63
CA ILE A 61 -1.87 -8.42 0.79
C ILE A 61 -0.42 -8.54 0.34
N LYS A 62 -0.09 -8.04 -0.86
CA LYS A 62 1.26 -8.10 -1.40
C LYS A 62 2.28 -7.41 -0.51
N VAL A 63 1.96 -6.23 0.03
CA VAL A 63 2.86 -5.51 0.94
C VAL A 63 3.07 -6.29 2.24
N ASN A 64 2.02 -6.89 2.80
CA ASN A 64 2.13 -7.72 4.01
C ASN A 64 2.99 -8.97 3.78
N GLU A 65 2.80 -9.68 2.67
CA GLU A 65 3.61 -10.84 2.30
C GLU A 65 5.08 -10.46 2.11
N THR A 66 5.32 -9.34 1.43
CA THR A 66 6.68 -8.81 1.19
C THR A 66 7.34 -8.39 2.49
N ALA A 67 6.60 -7.72 3.39
CA ALA A 67 7.07 -7.37 4.72
C ALA A 67 7.45 -8.60 5.54
N ALA A 68 6.60 -9.63 5.58
CA ALA A 68 6.87 -10.87 6.30
C ALA A 68 8.12 -11.57 5.76
N SER A 69 8.27 -11.63 4.43
CA SER A 69 9.46 -12.22 3.80
C SER A 69 10.74 -11.44 4.14
N ILE A 70 10.70 -10.11 4.06
CA ILE A 70 11.85 -9.26 4.36
C ILE A 70 12.26 -9.38 5.83
N GLN A 71 11.29 -9.34 6.74
CA GLN A 71 11.55 -9.51 8.18
C GLN A 71 12.18 -10.88 8.48
N ALA A 72 11.63 -11.96 7.91
CA ALA A 72 12.19 -13.29 8.10
C ALA A 72 13.63 -13.41 7.59
N SER A 73 13.92 -12.84 6.42
CA SER A 73 15.29 -12.79 5.88
C SER A 73 16.23 -12.00 6.78
N ALA A 74 15.84 -10.82 7.23
CA ALA A 74 16.67 -9.99 8.09
C ALA A 74 16.92 -10.62 9.47
N VAL A 75 15.91 -11.27 10.09
CA VAL A 75 16.10 -12.03 11.33
C VAL A 75 17.11 -13.16 11.13
N SER A 76 16.98 -13.92 10.04
CA SER A 76 17.91 -14.99 9.72
C SER A 76 19.34 -14.48 9.51
N GLU A 77 19.49 -13.31 8.89
CA GLU A 77 20.79 -12.69 8.66
C GLU A 77 21.42 -12.20 9.98
N MET A 78 20.66 -11.51 10.83
CA MET A 78 21.12 -11.09 12.16
C MET A 78 21.53 -12.29 13.03
N GLN A 79 20.79 -13.40 13.00
CA GLN A 79 21.15 -14.63 13.69
C GLN A 79 22.43 -15.28 13.14
N SER A 80 22.63 -15.25 11.82
CA SER A 80 23.87 -15.74 11.22
C SER A 80 25.07 -14.86 11.62
N THR A 81 24.88 -13.54 11.68
CA THR A 81 25.89 -12.60 12.14
C THR A 81 26.26 -12.84 13.61
N GLU A 82 25.27 -13.03 14.48
CA GLU A 82 25.48 -13.40 15.89
C GLU A 82 26.35 -14.67 16.02
N GLN A 83 26.01 -15.73 15.28
CA GLN A 83 26.74 -17.00 15.33
C GLN A 83 28.21 -16.83 14.91
N ASN A 84 28.46 -16.11 13.80
CA ASN A 84 29.82 -15.85 13.33
C ASN A 84 30.65 -15.09 14.39
N LEU A 85 30.06 -14.08 15.01
CA LEU A 85 30.72 -13.29 16.04
C LEU A 85 30.95 -14.09 17.34
N GLN A 86 30.05 -15.01 17.69
CA GLN A 86 30.25 -15.95 18.81
C GLN A 86 31.44 -16.88 18.55
N GLU A 87 31.59 -17.39 17.32
CA GLU A 87 32.75 -18.21 16.95
C GLU A 87 34.06 -17.44 17.09
N GLU A 88 34.07 -16.12 16.80
CA GLU A 88 35.23 -15.26 17.03
C GLU A 88 35.55 -15.10 18.53
N ILE A 89 34.52 -14.88 19.37
CA ILE A 89 34.70 -14.84 20.83
C ILE A 89 35.23 -16.17 21.36
N ASP A 90 34.72 -17.30 20.87
CA ASP A 90 35.19 -18.63 21.26
C ASP A 90 36.64 -18.89 20.86
N ALA A 91 37.07 -18.38 19.69
CA ALA A 91 38.46 -18.40 19.30
C ALA A 91 39.35 -17.56 20.25
N LEU A 92 38.85 -16.43 20.75
CA LEU A 92 39.54 -15.62 21.76
C LEU A 92 39.63 -16.33 23.12
N LYS A 93 38.54 -16.98 23.57
CA LYS A 93 38.54 -17.81 24.79
C LYS A 93 39.58 -18.92 24.72
N LYS A 94 39.65 -19.62 23.59
CA LYS A 94 40.64 -20.68 23.37
C LYS A 94 42.07 -20.14 23.45
N LYS A 95 42.36 -19.01 22.78
CA LYS A 95 43.69 -18.37 22.84
C LYS A 95 44.08 -17.98 24.26
N ALA A 96 43.15 -17.43 25.05
CA ALA A 96 43.40 -17.07 26.44
C ALA A 96 43.65 -18.30 27.33
N ALA A 97 42.85 -19.36 27.15
CA ALA A 97 43.02 -20.63 27.86
C ALA A 97 44.38 -21.28 27.54
N ASP A 98 44.79 -21.30 26.28
CA ASP A 98 46.10 -21.80 25.84
C ASP A 98 47.27 -20.99 26.46
N ALA A 99 47.04 -19.70 26.75
CA ALA A 99 47.99 -18.82 27.45
C ALA A 99 47.91 -18.94 28.98
N GLY A 100 46.96 -19.69 29.54
CA GLY A 100 46.76 -19.82 30.99
C GLY A 100 46.20 -18.56 31.66
N VAL A 101 45.48 -17.72 30.91
CA VAL A 101 44.96 -16.43 31.36
C VAL A 101 43.44 -16.51 31.59
N ASN A 102 42.97 -15.99 32.72
CA ASN A 102 41.53 -15.83 32.97
C ASN A 102 41.03 -14.54 32.27
N ILE A 103 39.96 -14.67 31.48
CA ILE A 103 39.32 -13.59 30.74
C ILE A 103 37.83 -13.40 31.10
N ASP A 104 37.35 -13.94 32.22
CA ASP A 104 35.94 -13.80 32.65
C ASP A 104 35.50 -12.32 32.69
N GLU A 105 36.37 -11.44 33.20
CA GLU A 105 36.15 -9.98 33.23
C GLU A 105 36.04 -9.34 31.83
N CYS A 106 36.64 -9.96 30.81
CA CYS A 106 36.53 -9.49 29.42
C CYS A 106 35.22 -9.93 28.77
N LEU A 107 34.61 -11.02 29.25
CA LEU A 107 33.39 -11.61 28.72
C LEU A 107 32.14 -11.08 29.40
N GLU A 108 32.26 -10.66 30.66
CA GLU A 108 31.14 -10.17 31.48
C GLU A 108 30.32 -9.09 30.74
N GLY A 109 29.04 -9.39 30.50
CA GLY A 109 28.10 -8.52 29.79
C GLY A 109 28.24 -8.52 28.26
N ASN A 110 29.44 -8.72 27.71
CA ASN A 110 29.66 -8.72 26.25
C ASN A 110 28.96 -9.91 25.57
N GLU A 111 29.03 -11.10 26.16
CA GLU A 111 28.37 -12.29 25.59
C GLU A 111 26.84 -12.16 25.61
N ASP A 112 26.29 -11.69 26.73
CA ASP A 112 24.86 -11.45 26.87
C ASP A 112 24.39 -10.36 25.91
N GLN A 113 25.17 -9.29 25.73
CA GLN A 113 24.88 -8.24 24.76
C GLN A 113 24.85 -8.81 23.33
N LEU A 114 25.84 -9.62 22.95
CA LEU A 114 25.91 -10.21 21.61
C LEU A 114 24.71 -11.13 21.34
N VAL A 115 24.37 -12.02 22.28
CA VAL A 115 23.24 -12.96 22.16
C VAL A 115 21.89 -12.23 22.07
N ASN A 116 21.73 -11.13 22.78
CA ASN A 116 20.47 -10.38 22.79
C ASN A 116 20.36 -9.33 21.67
N LEU A 117 21.44 -9.09 20.91
CA LEU A 117 21.49 -8.06 19.88
C LEU A 117 20.48 -8.32 18.74
N PRO A 118 20.39 -9.53 18.14
CA PRO A 118 19.40 -9.79 17.09
C PRO A 118 17.97 -9.58 17.55
N ASN A 119 17.62 -10.00 18.77
CA ASN A 119 16.26 -9.84 19.29
C ASN A 119 15.88 -8.36 19.44
N THR A 120 16.78 -7.57 20.03
CA THR A 120 16.57 -6.14 20.23
C THR A 120 16.38 -5.39 18.90
N LEU A 121 17.23 -5.67 17.92
CA LEU A 121 17.15 -5.02 16.61
C LEU A 121 15.99 -5.54 15.75
N SER A 122 15.58 -6.80 15.96
CA SER A 122 14.38 -7.35 15.31
C SER A 122 13.10 -6.67 15.78
N ASP A 123 12.97 -6.37 17.08
CA ASP A 123 11.82 -5.65 17.61
C ASP A 123 11.71 -4.24 16.99
N ASP A 124 12.83 -3.52 16.94
CA ASP A 124 12.93 -2.21 16.26
C ASP A 124 12.54 -2.29 14.77
N MET A 125 13.05 -3.30 14.06
CA MET A 125 12.72 -3.54 12.67
C MET A 125 11.22 -3.79 12.50
N ILE A 126 10.61 -4.62 13.36
CA ILE A 126 9.18 -4.94 13.32
C ILE A 126 8.35 -3.66 13.49
N HIS A 127 8.72 -2.78 14.42
CA HIS A 127 8.07 -1.49 14.60
C HIS A 127 8.18 -0.61 13.34
N CYS A 128 9.38 -0.48 12.77
CA CYS A 128 9.59 0.30 11.54
C CYS A 128 8.73 -0.23 10.37
N VAL A 129 8.69 -1.54 10.16
CA VAL A 129 7.90 -2.18 9.10
C VAL A 129 6.39 -2.00 9.36
N SER A 130 5.93 -2.16 10.60
CA SER A 130 4.54 -1.93 10.99
C SER A 130 4.08 -0.51 10.67
N ASP A 131 4.90 0.50 10.97
CA ASP A 131 4.61 1.89 10.64
C ASP A 131 4.44 2.12 9.13
N ARG A 132 5.25 1.44 8.29
CA ARG A 132 5.09 1.49 6.83
C ARG A 132 3.80 0.83 6.36
N ILE A 133 3.41 -0.31 6.95
CA ILE A 133 2.14 -0.97 6.63
C ILE A 133 0.95 -0.08 7.00
N ILE A 134 0.98 0.56 8.19
CA ILE A 134 -0.05 1.51 8.62
C ILE A 134 -0.17 2.70 7.65
N GLU A 135 0.95 3.18 7.12
CA GLU A 135 0.94 4.21 6.07
C GLU A 135 0.23 3.73 4.79
N GLY A 136 0.49 2.49 4.36
CA GLY A 136 -0.20 1.87 3.23
C GLY A 136 -1.72 1.74 3.43
N ILE A 137 -2.14 1.38 4.64
CA ILE A 137 -3.57 1.33 5.01
C ILE A 137 -4.20 2.72 4.90
N LYS A 138 -3.50 3.77 5.34
CA LYS A 138 -3.99 5.16 5.22
C LYS A 138 -4.16 5.56 3.75
N TYR A 139 -3.20 5.22 2.88
CA TYR A 139 -3.33 5.47 1.44
C TYR A 139 -4.58 4.80 0.85
N ALA A 140 -4.84 3.53 1.20
CA ALA A 140 -6.04 2.84 0.75
C ALA A 140 -7.33 3.50 1.28
N GLN A 141 -7.36 3.89 2.57
CA GLN A 141 -8.51 4.57 3.16
C GLN A 141 -8.78 5.93 2.50
N ASP A 142 -7.74 6.72 2.22
CA ASP A 142 -7.87 7.99 1.53
C ASP A 142 -8.43 7.83 0.11
N ALA A 143 -8.02 6.78 -0.60
CA ALA A 143 -8.59 6.44 -1.91
C ALA A 143 -10.07 6.07 -1.80
N LEU A 144 -10.46 5.24 -0.83
CA LEU A 144 -11.86 4.87 -0.62
C LEU A 144 -12.72 6.06 -0.22
N ASN A 145 -12.19 7.01 0.56
CA ASN A 145 -12.89 8.25 0.89
C ASN A 145 -13.18 9.09 -0.37
N LYS A 146 -12.22 9.23 -1.29
CA LYS A 146 -12.44 9.91 -2.57
C LYS A 146 -13.47 9.20 -3.45
N VAL A 147 -13.46 7.87 -3.43
CA VAL A 147 -14.47 7.06 -4.13
C VAL A 147 -15.86 7.29 -3.53
N GLN A 148 -15.97 7.42 -2.21
CA GLN A 148 -17.23 7.74 -1.54
C GLN A 148 -17.76 9.14 -1.93
N GLU A 149 -16.88 10.12 -2.19
CA GLU A 149 -17.30 11.42 -2.72
C GLU A 149 -17.99 11.28 -4.08
N ILE A 150 -17.50 10.39 -4.94
CA ILE A 150 -18.12 10.09 -6.25
C ILE A 150 -19.49 9.45 -6.09
N VAL A 151 -19.68 8.55 -5.11
CA VAL A 151 -21.01 8.00 -4.79
C VAL A 151 -21.97 9.11 -4.38
N ASN A 152 -21.52 10.04 -3.53
CA ASN A 152 -22.33 11.17 -3.11
C ASN A 152 -22.69 12.09 -4.30
N GLU A 153 -21.79 12.25 -5.29
CA GLU A 153 -22.09 12.97 -6.55
C GLU A 153 -23.23 12.29 -7.33
N VAL A 154 -23.23 10.97 -7.44
CA VAL A 154 -24.31 10.20 -8.08
C VAL A 154 -25.64 10.35 -7.32
N GLU A 155 -25.61 10.30 -5.99
CA GLU A 155 -26.80 10.53 -5.16
C GLU A 155 -27.38 11.95 -5.34
N ASN A 156 -26.51 12.96 -5.50
CA ASN A 156 -26.94 14.32 -5.79
C ASN A 156 -27.64 14.43 -7.14
N ILE A 157 -27.13 13.75 -8.18
CA ILE A 157 -27.79 13.69 -9.49
C ILE A 157 -29.19 13.08 -9.37
N ARG A 158 -29.34 11.99 -8.60
CA ARG A 158 -30.64 11.38 -8.31
C ARG A 158 -31.62 12.37 -7.69
N GLN A 159 -31.14 13.23 -6.78
CA GLN A 159 -31.97 14.27 -6.18
C GLN A 159 -32.30 15.38 -7.20
N GLU A 160 -31.35 15.80 -8.04
CA GLU A 160 -31.56 16.79 -9.10
C GLU A 160 -32.66 16.34 -10.10
N ILE A 161 -32.70 15.04 -10.46
CA ILE A 161 -33.77 14.48 -11.31
C ILE A 161 -35.15 14.66 -10.66
N LYS A 162 -35.26 14.43 -9.35
CA LYS A 162 -36.52 14.62 -8.61
C LYS A 162 -36.92 16.09 -8.57
N ASP A 163 -35.95 16.97 -8.36
CA ASP A 163 -36.14 18.42 -8.22
C ASP A 163 -36.53 19.11 -9.53
N CYS A 164 -36.25 18.49 -10.69
CA CYS A 164 -36.70 19.00 -12.00
C CYS A 164 -38.23 19.13 -12.13
N GLY A 165 -39.03 18.46 -11.29
CA GLY A 165 -40.48 18.59 -11.26
C GLY A 165 -41.19 18.05 -12.52
N SER A 166 -42.25 18.73 -12.97
CA SER A 166 -43.08 18.35 -14.13
C SER A 166 -43.32 19.49 -15.12
N GLY A 167 -43.78 19.15 -16.34
CA GLY A 167 -44.08 20.10 -17.42
C GLY A 167 -42.87 20.47 -18.31
N LEU A 168 -43.04 21.47 -19.18
CA LEU A 168 -42.02 21.85 -20.18
C LEU A 168 -40.67 22.29 -19.58
N LYS A 169 -40.68 22.90 -18.38
CA LYS A 169 -39.44 23.25 -17.66
C LYS A 169 -38.68 22.00 -17.19
N ALA A 170 -39.39 20.95 -16.80
CA ALA A 170 -38.80 19.68 -16.40
C ALA A 170 -38.07 19.02 -17.58
N VAL A 171 -38.63 19.06 -18.79
CA VAL A 171 -37.98 18.52 -20.01
C VAL A 171 -36.59 19.12 -20.22
N LYS A 172 -36.48 20.46 -20.15
CA LYS A 172 -35.18 21.15 -20.32
C LYS A 172 -34.20 20.86 -19.18
N CYS A 173 -34.70 20.70 -17.96
CA CYS A 173 -33.90 20.33 -16.79
C CYS A 173 -33.33 18.91 -16.94
N LEU A 174 -34.20 17.94 -17.22
CA LEU A 174 -33.85 16.53 -17.41
C LEU A 174 -32.92 16.31 -18.60
N ALA A 175 -33.11 17.02 -19.71
CA ALA A 175 -32.21 16.92 -20.86
C ALA A 175 -30.77 17.38 -20.53
N LYS A 176 -30.61 18.41 -19.68
CA LYS A 176 -29.28 18.83 -19.21
C LYS A 176 -28.66 17.79 -18.28
N LEU A 177 -29.46 17.22 -17.39
CA LEU A 177 -28.99 16.15 -16.49
C LEU A 177 -28.60 14.90 -17.27
N ALA A 178 -29.37 14.52 -18.29
CA ALA A 178 -29.05 13.38 -19.15
C ALA A 178 -27.67 13.52 -19.80
N ILE A 179 -27.32 14.71 -20.33
CA ILE A 179 -25.99 14.97 -20.89
C ILE A 179 -24.90 14.84 -19.81
N LYS A 180 -25.12 15.43 -18.63
CA LYS A 180 -24.18 15.31 -17.51
C LYS A 180 -23.98 13.85 -17.10
N ILE A 181 -25.07 13.07 -16.99
CA ILE A 181 -25.00 11.65 -16.65
C ILE A 181 -24.24 10.88 -17.73
N GLU A 182 -24.50 11.15 -19.01
CA GLU A 182 -23.79 10.50 -20.12
C GLU A 182 -22.28 10.76 -20.08
N GLU A 183 -21.86 11.98 -19.73
CA GLU A 183 -20.45 12.30 -19.46
C GLU A 183 -19.92 11.54 -18.24
N ASP A 184 -20.67 11.56 -17.13
CA ASP A 184 -20.31 10.97 -15.84
C ASP A 184 -20.21 9.43 -15.89
N VAL A 185 -21.03 8.75 -16.72
CA VAL A 185 -20.99 7.29 -16.95
C VAL A 185 -19.59 6.83 -17.34
N THR A 186 -18.83 7.67 -18.03
CA THR A 186 -17.46 7.35 -18.48
C THR A 186 -16.40 8.01 -17.61
N SER A 187 -16.62 9.25 -17.18
CA SER A 187 -15.60 10.05 -16.49
C SER A 187 -15.40 9.60 -15.04
N LEU A 188 -16.47 9.26 -14.32
CA LEU A 188 -16.41 8.88 -12.91
C LEU A 188 -15.71 7.53 -12.68
N PRO A 189 -16.04 6.44 -13.41
CA PRO A 189 -15.27 5.20 -13.34
C PRO A 189 -13.80 5.39 -13.67
N THR A 190 -13.50 6.18 -14.71
CA THR A 190 -12.11 6.47 -15.10
C THR A 190 -11.33 7.21 -13.99
N LYS A 191 -12.00 8.14 -13.30
CA LYS A 191 -11.43 8.87 -12.16
C LYS A 191 -11.15 7.92 -10.99
N ILE A 192 -12.08 7.03 -10.66
CA ILE A 192 -11.89 5.98 -9.63
C ILE A 192 -10.66 5.12 -9.97
N GLU A 193 -10.59 4.60 -11.20
CA GLU A 193 -9.47 3.76 -11.65
C GLU A 193 -8.14 4.49 -11.54
N ALA A 194 -8.09 5.78 -11.94
CA ALA A 194 -6.87 6.58 -11.88
C ALA A 194 -6.40 6.84 -10.44
N ASP A 195 -7.32 7.22 -9.53
CA ASP A 195 -7.01 7.47 -8.13
C ASP A 195 -6.55 6.18 -7.42
N VAL A 196 -7.18 5.05 -7.71
CA VAL A 196 -6.79 3.74 -7.18
C VAL A 196 -5.44 3.32 -7.72
N ALA A 197 -5.19 3.45 -9.03
CA ALA A 197 -3.90 3.10 -9.62
C ALA A 197 -2.75 3.93 -9.02
N ALA A 198 -2.97 5.23 -8.79
CA ALA A 198 -2.02 6.09 -8.11
C ALA A 198 -1.76 5.63 -6.66
N THR A 199 -2.83 5.21 -5.96
CA THR A 199 -2.74 4.71 -4.58
C THR A 199 -2.01 3.37 -4.50
N VAL A 200 -2.30 2.43 -5.40
CA VAL A 200 -1.58 1.16 -5.54
C VAL A 200 -0.10 1.42 -5.77
N LEU A 201 0.26 2.42 -6.59
CA LEU A 201 1.65 2.81 -6.80
C LEU A 201 2.31 3.27 -5.48
N LEU A 202 1.65 4.13 -4.71
CA LEU A 202 2.15 4.57 -3.39
C LEU A 202 2.34 3.39 -2.43
N ILE A 203 1.38 2.46 -2.39
CA ILE A 203 1.47 1.25 -1.57
C ILE A 203 2.66 0.39 -2.03
N THR A 204 2.87 0.19 -3.32
CA THR A 204 4.02 -0.58 -3.82
C THR A 204 5.37 0.07 -3.52
N GLN A 205 5.45 1.41 -3.46
CA GLN A 205 6.67 2.11 -3.08
C GLN A 205 7.05 1.92 -1.60
N LEU A 206 6.12 1.43 -0.76
CA LEU A 206 6.44 1.05 0.63
C LEU A 206 7.39 -0.14 0.68
N GLU A 207 7.44 -0.97 -0.36
CA GLU A 207 8.36 -2.12 -0.42
C GLU A 207 9.82 -1.69 -0.19
N ASP A 208 10.28 -0.63 -0.86
CA ASP A 208 11.66 -0.16 -0.72
C ASP A 208 11.93 0.41 0.68
N ARG A 209 10.93 1.06 1.28
CA ARG A 209 11.04 1.59 2.66
C ARG A 209 11.00 0.48 3.71
N ILE A 210 10.29 -0.61 3.45
CA ILE A 210 10.30 -1.82 4.28
C ILE A 210 11.67 -2.50 4.18
N LYS A 211 12.25 -2.59 2.98
CA LYS A 211 13.63 -3.08 2.80
C LYS A 211 14.63 -2.24 3.58
N GLU A 212 14.51 -0.92 3.52
CA GLU A 212 15.37 0.01 4.26
C GLU A 212 15.25 -0.19 5.79
N CYS A 213 14.04 -0.37 6.32
CA CYS A 213 13.83 -0.70 7.73
C CYS A 213 14.60 -1.96 8.15
N ALA A 214 14.63 -2.98 7.28
CA ALA A 214 15.28 -4.25 7.56
C ALA A 214 16.80 -4.19 7.39
N SER A 215 17.29 -3.68 6.25
CA SER A 215 18.71 -3.61 5.94
C SER A 215 19.46 -2.74 6.95
N SER A 216 18.89 -1.59 7.34
CA SER A 216 19.52 -0.73 8.35
C SER A 216 19.71 -1.42 9.70
N LYS A 217 18.82 -2.36 10.07
CA LYS A 217 18.92 -3.11 11.33
C LYS A 217 19.87 -4.29 11.24
N VAL A 218 19.98 -4.92 10.07
CA VAL A 218 21.04 -5.90 9.78
C VAL A 218 22.41 -5.24 9.87
N ASP A 219 22.62 -4.11 9.19
CA ASP A 219 23.87 -3.35 9.22
C ASP A 219 24.24 -2.89 10.64
N GLU A 220 23.22 -2.48 11.42
CA GLU A 220 23.39 -2.11 12.82
C GLU A 220 23.79 -3.32 13.69
N CYS A 221 23.23 -4.51 13.43
CA CYS A 221 23.57 -5.75 14.11
C CYS A 221 25.04 -6.14 13.88
N GLU A 222 25.48 -6.09 12.63
CA GLU A 222 26.89 -6.33 12.26
C GLU A 222 27.81 -5.33 12.96
N SER A 223 27.56 -4.03 12.80
CA SER A 223 28.43 -2.99 13.37
C SER A 223 28.49 -3.02 14.91
N GLN A 224 27.37 -3.27 15.60
CA GLN A 224 27.37 -3.37 17.06
C GLN A 224 28.03 -4.67 17.53
N GLY A 225 27.78 -5.78 16.83
CA GLY A 225 28.39 -7.07 17.12
C GLY A 225 29.91 -7.05 16.96
N GLU A 226 30.43 -6.46 15.88
CA GLU A 226 31.88 -6.28 15.66
C GLU A 226 32.55 -5.48 16.79
N LYS A 227 31.90 -4.42 17.28
CA LYS A 227 32.40 -3.63 18.42
C LYS A 227 32.50 -4.45 19.70
N ILE A 228 31.54 -5.36 19.94
CA ILE A 228 31.60 -6.27 21.09
C ILE A 228 32.83 -7.19 20.96
N VAL A 229 33.03 -7.80 19.79
CA VAL A 229 34.20 -8.66 19.54
C VAL A 229 35.52 -7.89 19.67
N GLU A 230 35.58 -6.66 19.16
CA GLU A 230 36.75 -5.79 19.30
C GLU A 230 37.08 -5.50 20.77
N ASN A 231 36.08 -5.15 21.57
CA ASN A 231 36.25 -4.88 23.01
C ASN A 231 36.79 -6.12 23.75
N VAL A 232 36.22 -7.30 23.47
CA VAL A 232 36.70 -8.57 24.04
C VAL A 232 38.14 -8.83 23.60
N SER A 233 38.44 -8.70 22.31
CA SER A 233 39.76 -8.93 21.73
C SER A 233 40.84 -8.05 22.37
N VAL A 234 40.59 -6.75 22.53
CA VAL A 234 41.51 -5.80 23.17
C VAL A 234 41.74 -6.15 24.64
N CYS A 235 40.68 -6.51 25.37
CA CYS A 235 40.78 -6.92 26.77
C CYS A 235 41.62 -8.20 26.92
N VAL A 236 41.33 -9.24 26.11
CA VAL A 236 42.08 -10.51 26.10
C VAL A 236 43.55 -10.28 25.76
N ALA A 237 43.85 -9.48 24.73
CA ALA A 237 45.22 -9.17 24.35
C ALA A 237 46.00 -8.48 25.50
N THR A 238 45.35 -7.56 26.22
CA THR A 238 45.95 -6.88 27.38
C THR A 238 46.30 -7.88 28.48
N LYS A 239 45.38 -8.80 28.81
CA LYS A 239 45.58 -9.82 29.86
C LYS A 239 46.67 -10.84 29.50
N ILE A 240 46.90 -11.12 28.22
CA ILE A 240 47.96 -12.04 27.76
C ILE A 240 49.36 -11.43 27.87
N ILE A 241 49.48 -10.11 27.71
CA ILE A 241 50.78 -9.41 27.75
C ILE A 241 51.27 -9.19 29.18
N THR A 242 50.35 -9.08 30.15
CA THR A 242 50.63 -8.82 31.57
C THR A 242 50.88 -10.09 32.36
#